data_AF-A0A0D3A9N0-F1
#
_entry.id   AF-A0A0D3A9N0-F1
#
_cell.length_a   1.000
_cell.length_b   1.000
_cell.length_c   1.000
_cell.angle_alpha   90.00
_cell.angle_beta   90.00
_cell.angle_gamma   90.00
#
_symmetry.space_group_name_H-M   'P 1'
#
loop_
_entity.id
_entity.type
_entity.pdbx_description
1 polymer ?
#
loop_
_entity_poly.entity_id
_entity_poly.type
_entity_poly.pdbx_seq_one_letter_code
_entity_poly.pdbx_strand_id
1 'polypeptide(L)' 'FIQIVNHGVSVDEQNELRAAGRGFFDLPTEEKKRYWEGSSVSETAWYMTSFNPYKEAKLEWRDSQV' A
#
# COMPACT_ATOMS: atom_id res chain seq x y z
N PHE A 1 -10.05 20.49 -6.26
CA PHE A 1 -8.84 19.67 -6.49
C PHE A 1 -8.07 20.25 -7.65
N ILE A 2 -6.74 20.20 -7.61
CA ILE A 2 -5.85 20.60 -8.71
C ILE A 2 -4.77 19.53 -8.90
N GLN A 3 -4.21 19.46 -10.11
CA GLN A 3 -2.99 18.70 -10.39
C GLN A 3 -1.84 19.69 -10.57
N ILE A 4 -0.65 19.32 -10.11
CA ILE A 4 0.57 20.12 -10.27
C ILE A 4 1.47 19.41 -11.27
N VAL A 5 1.99 20.15 -12.24
CA VAL A 5 2.99 19.70 -13.22
C VAL A 5 4.29 20.47 -13.01
N ASN A 6 5.42 19.95 -13.50
CA ASN A 6 6.75 20.55 -13.31
C ASN A 6 7.11 20.83 -11.84
N HIS A 7 6.66 19.96 -10.92
CA HIS A 7 6.86 20.09 -9.47
C HIS A 7 8.29 19.77 -8.99
N GLY A 8 9.23 19.51 -9.91
CA GLY A 8 10.64 19.30 -9.60
C GLY A 8 11.01 17.92 -9.06
N VAL A 9 10.06 17.00 -8.87
CA VAL A 9 10.35 15.60 -8.51
C VAL A 9 10.72 14.84 -9.78
N SER A 10 11.79 14.05 -9.74
CA SER A 10 12.28 13.33 -10.93
C SER A 10 11.22 12.34 -11.45
N VAL A 11 11.16 12.17 -12.77
CA VAL A 11 10.32 11.15 -13.39
C VAL A 11 10.81 9.76 -13.04
N ASP A 12 12.13 9.57 -12.94
CA ASP A 12 12.73 8.27 -12.62
C ASP A 12 12.39 7.86 -11.18
N GLU A 13 12.50 8.77 -10.21
CA GLU A 13 12.09 8.53 -8.81
C GLU A 13 10.59 8.17 -8.72
N GLN A 14 9.73 8.83 -9.49
CA GLN A 14 8.30 8.50 -9.54
C GLN A 14 8.05 7.11 -10.14
N ASN A 15 8.81 6.72 -11.15
CA ASN A 15 8.70 5.41 -11.77
C ASN A 15 9.18 4.31 -10.82
N GLU A 16 10.29 4.53 -10.11
CA GLU A 16 10.81 3.64 -9.09
C GLU A 16 9.82 3.47 -7.94
N LEU A 17 9.22 4.56 -7.44
CA LEU A 17 8.20 4.49 -6.39
C LEU A 17 6.99 3.64 -6.83
N ARG A 18 6.50 3.84 -8.05
CA ARG A 18 5.40 3.03 -8.62
C ARG A 18 5.82 1.57 -8.80
N ALA A 19 7.06 1.31 -9.18
CA ALA A 19 7.60 -0.04 -9.33
C ALA A 19 7.73 -0.75 -7.98
N ALA A 20 8.21 -0.06 -6.94
CA ALA A 20 8.29 -0.59 -5.58
C ALA A 20 6.90 -0.92 -5.01
N GLY A 21 5.93 -0.02 -5.21
CA GLY A 21 4.55 -0.27 -4.80
C GLY A 21 3.95 -1.52 -5.45
N ARG A 22 4.10 -1.68 -6.78
CA ARG A 22 3.70 -2.91 -7.48
C ARG A 22 4.45 -4.13 -6.96
N GLY A 23 5.77 -4.01 -6.83
CA GLY A 23 6.65 -5.09 -6.37
C GLY A 23 6.24 -5.63 -5.01
N PHE A 24 5.81 -4.78 -4.08
CA PHE A 24 5.27 -5.23 -2.79
C PHE A 24 4.01 -6.10 -2.96
N PHE A 25 3.03 -5.65 -3.76
CA PHE A 25 1.80 -6.41 -3.95
C PHE A 25 1.98 -7.68 -4.79
N ASP A 26 3.02 -7.74 -5.62
CA ASP A 26 3.43 -8.94 -6.38
C ASP A 26 4.18 -9.98 -5.53
N LEU A 27 4.59 -9.65 -4.30
CA LEU A 27 5.20 -10.62 -3.38
C LEU A 27 4.26 -11.80 -3.08
N PRO A 28 4.80 -13.00 -2.79
CA PRO A 28 4.01 -14.11 -2.29
C PRO A 28 3.17 -13.71 -1.07
N THR A 29 1.96 -14.26 -0.97
CA THR A 29 1.04 -13.95 0.13
C THR A 29 1.67 -14.16 1.51
N GLU A 30 2.51 -15.17 1.68
CA GLU A 30 3.19 -15.45 2.95
C GLU A 30 4.20 -14.36 3.34
N GLU A 31 4.87 -13.73 2.37
CA GLU A 31 5.74 -12.58 2.65
C GLU A 31 4.92 -11.34 3.02
N LYS A 32 3.83 -11.09 2.30
CA LYS A 32 2.93 -9.96 2.60
C LYS A 32 2.34 -10.08 4.00
N LYS A 33 1.84 -11.27 4.37
CA LYS A 33 1.23 -11.59 5.69
C LYS A 33 2.04 -11.17 6.89
N ARG A 34 3.37 -11.12 6.77
CA ARG A 34 4.28 -10.63 7.83
C ARG A 34 4.01 -9.19 8.22
N TYR A 35 3.37 -8.40 7.37
CA TYR A 35 3.01 -7.00 7.63
C TYR A 35 1.54 -6.81 8.02
N TRP A 36 0.76 -7.88 8.27
CA TRP A 36 -0.68 -7.74 8.47
C TRP A 36 -1.02 -6.85 9.68
N GLU A 37 -2.04 -6.00 9.56
CA GLU A 37 -2.47 -5.13 10.66
C GLU A 37 -2.74 -5.94 11.94
N GLY A 38 -2.09 -5.52 13.05
CA GLY A 38 -2.17 -6.20 14.35
C GLY A 38 -1.15 -7.33 14.56
N SER A 39 -0.47 -7.79 13.52
CA SER A 39 0.61 -8.79 13.60
C SER A 39 1.84 -8.44 12.76
N SER A 40 1.98 -7.15 12.39
CA SER A 40 3.05 -6.69 11.52
C SER A 40 4.41 -6.84 12.20
N VAL A 41 5.43 -7.17 11.42
CA VAL A 41 6.84 -7.12 11.84
C VAL A 41 7.35 -5.69 12.08
N SER A 42 6.56 -4.67 11.71
CA SER A 42 6.84 -3.25 11.95
C SER A 42 5.75 -2.62 12.81
N GLU A 43 6.14 -1.72 13.72
CA GLU A 43 5.21 -0.93 14.53
C GLU A 43 4.54 0.20 13.74
N THR A 44 5.16 0.65 12.65
CA THR A 44 4.74 1.83 11.91
C THR A 44 4.37 1.54 10.46
N ALA A 45 4.45 0.28 10.04
CA ALA A 45 4.09 -0.13 8.68
C ALA A 45 3.28 -1.42 8.71
N TRP A 46 2.18 -1.48 7.97
CA TRP A 46 1.32 -2.65 7.89
C TRP A 46 0.58 -2.73 6.55
N TYR A 47 0.02 -3.89 6.23
CA TYR A 47 -0.89 -4.05 5.10
C TYR A 47 -2.25 -4.57 5.58
N MET A 48 -3.29 -4.20 4.84
CA MET A 48 -4.68 -4.53 5.10
C MET A 48 -5.47 -4.67 3.79
N THR A 49 -6.68 -5.22 3.88
CA THR A 49 -7.66 -5.26 2.79
C THR A 49 -9.01 -4.79 3.32
N SER A 50 -9.64 -3.83 2.63
CA SER A 50 -10.69 -2.98 3.24
C SER A 50 -10.15 -2.23 4.48
N PHE A 51 -10.62 -1.02 4.78
CA PHE A 51 -10.03 -0.27 5.91
C PHE A 51 -10.24 -1.00 7.25
N ASN A 52 -11.39 -1.65 7.44
CA ASN A 52 -11.56 -2.72 8.42
C ASN A 52 -12.68 -3.69 7.96
N PRO A 53 -12.35 -4.87 7.40
CA PRO A 53 -13.34 -5.76 6.81
C PRO A 53 -14.31 -6.36 7.83
N TYR A 54 -13.98 -6.30 9.12
CA TYR A 54 -14.81 -6.82 10.21
C TYR A 54 -15.80 -5.80 10.77
N LYS A 55 -15.65 -4.51 10.45
CA LYS A 55 -16.51 -3.42 10.96
C LYS A 55 -17.34 -2.75 9.87
N GLU A 56 -16.98 -2.95 8.61
CA GLU A 56 -17.59 -2.26 7.49
C GLU A 56 -18.89 -2.93 7.01
N ALA A 57 -19.89 -2.10 6.68
CA ALA A 57 -21.15 -2.59 6.10
C ALA A 57 -21.01 -2.96 4.61
N LYS A 58 -19.99 -2.44 3.93
CA LYS A 58 -19.64 -2.72 2.54
C LYS A 58 -18.13 -2.78 2.45
N LEU A 59 -17.62 -3.85 1.86
CA LEU A 59 -16.19 -4.00 1.64
C LEU A 59 -15.75 -3.14 0.45
N GLU A 60 -14.62 -2.46 0.61
CA GLU A 60 -13.93 -1.79 -0.48
C GLU A 60 -13.11 -2.82 -1.26
N TRP A 61 -13.18 -2.76 -2.60
CA TRP A 61 -12.30 -3.54 -3.45
C TRP A 61 -10.91 -2.88 -3.49
N ARG A 62 -10.16 -2.98 -2.39
CA ARG A 62 -8.87 -2.33 -2.21
C ARG A 62 -7.99 -3.07 -1.21
N ASP A 63 -6.75 -3.30 -1.61
CA ASP A 63 -5.65 -3.61 -0.70
C ASP A 63 -4.83 -2.35 -0.43
N SER A 64 -4.23 -2.25 0.77
CA SER A 64 -3.47 -1.08 1.17
C SER A 64 -2.25 -1.48 1.98
N GLN A 65 -1.17 -0.73 1.77
CA GLN A 65 0.02 -0.73 2.61
C GLN A 65 0.12 0.67 3.22
N VAL A 66 0.24 0.74 4.54
CA VAL A 66 0.35 1.95 5.35
C VAL A 66 1.72 1.96 6.00
#